data_AF-A0A9E1Q7L7-F1
#
_entry.id   AF-A0A9E1Q7L7-F1
#
_cell.length_a   1.000
_cell.length_b   1.000
_cell.length_c   1.000
_cell.angle_alpha   90.00
_cell.angle_beta   90.00
_cell.angle_gamma   90.00
#
_symmetry.space_group_name_H-M   'P 1'
#
loop_
_entity.id
_entity.type
_entity.pdbx_description
1 polymer ?
#
loop_
_entity_poly.entity_id
_entity_poly.type
_entity_poly.pdbx_seq_one_letter_code
_entity_poly.pdbx_strand_id
1 'polypeptide(L)' 'EDQIGASYPELEIAMKFSEDQGDPSTLSGRALDVYEIYMRLNKANQHKMLPIPVCTIPR' A
#
# COMPACT_ATOMS: atom_id res chain seq x y z
N GLU A 1 -2.68 15.03 12.42
CA GLU A 1 -2.70 13.56 12.32
C GLU A 1 -4.12 13.00 12.16
N ASP A 2 -5.16 13.83 12.33
CA ASP A 2 -6.59 13.45 12.34
C ASP A 2 -7.31 13.38 10.98
N GLN A 3 -6.63 13.03 9.87
CA GLN A 3 -7.31 12.93 8.56
C GLN A 3 -7.08 11.61 7.80
N ILE A 4 -6.11 10.77 8.19
CA ILE A 4 -5.81 9.52 7.44
C ILE A 4 -6.11 8.27 8.28
N GLY A 5 -6.63 8.41 9.49
CA GLY A 5 -7.04 7.26 10.32
C GLY A 5 -5.89 6.30 10.68
N ALA A 6 -4.65 6.73 10.53
CA ALA A 6 -3.42 6.02 10.85
C ALA A 6 -2.33 7.04 11.22
N SER A 7 -1.49 6.69 12.19
CA SER A 7 -0.32 7.49 12.56
C SER A 7 0.85 7.25 11.59
N TYR A 8 1.78 8.20 11.51
CA TYR A 8 2.99 8.08 10.67
C TYR A 8 3.79 6.78 10.94
N PRO A 9 4.05 6.39 12.21
CA PRO A 9 4.75 5.15 12.51
C PRO A 9 4.03 3.89 12.00
N GLU A 10 2.69 3.86 12.08
CA GLU A 10 1.90 2.73 11.60
C GLU A 10 1.94 2.61 10.06
N LEU A 11 1.98 3.76 9.36
CA LEU A 11 2.11 3.78 7.89
C LEU A 11 3.49 3.32 7.42
N GLU A 12 4.57 3.68 8.13
CA GLU A 12 5.91 3.17 7.81
C GLU A 12 5.99 1.66 7.93
N ILE A 13 5.36 1.08 8.97
CA ILE A 13 5.31 -0.37 9.16
C ILE A 13 4.54 -1.02 8.02
N ALA A 14 3.38 -0.47 7.64
CA ALA A 14 2.58 -1.00 6.53
C ALA A 14 3.33 -0.90 5.19
N MET A 15 4.07 0.19 4.94
CA MET A 15 4.91 0.35 3.76
C MET A 15 6.01 -0.71 3.70
N LYS A 16 6.82 -0.84 4.75
CA LYS A 16 7.89 -1.85 4.82
C LYS A 16 7.35 -3.26 4.67
N PHE A 17 6.23 -3.56 5.34
CA PHE A 17 5.59 -4.87 5.25
C PHE A 17 5.14 -5.20 3.82
N SER A 18 4.63 -4.20 3.09
CA SER A 18 4.25 -4.37 1.68
C SER A 18 5.44 -4.54 0.74
N GLU A 19 6.55 -3.85 1.01
CA GLU A 19 7.79 -3.96 0.23
C GLU A 19 8.46 -5.33 0.45
N ASP A 20 8.45 -5.83 1.68
CA ASP A 20 8.99 -7.14 2.08
C ASP A 20 8.10 -8.32 1.64
N GLN A 21 6.98 -8.06 0.94
CA GLN A 21 5.98 -9.07 0.56
C GLN A 21 5.49 -9.91 1.75
N GLY A 22 5.33 -9.27 2.91
CA GLY A 22 4.84 -9.94 4.12
C GLY A 22 3.43 -10.50 3.93
N ASP A 23 3.15 -11.64 4.57
CA ASP A 23 1.82 -12.27 4.50
C ASP A 23 0.81 -11.52 5.40
N PRO A 24 -0.22 -10.87 4.84
CA PRO A 24 -1.21 -10.12 5.61
C PRO A 24 -1.93 -10.95 6.66
N SER A 25 -1.96 -12.29 6.52
CA SER A 25 -2.56 -13.20 7.49
C SER A 25 -1.85 -13.20 8.86
N THR A 26 -0.62 -12.68 8.90
CA THR A 26 0.18 -12.53 10.13
C THR A 26 -0.17 -11.25 10.91
N LEU A 27 -0.85 -10.29 10.28
CA LEU A 27 -1.28 -9.05 10.91
C LEU A 27 -2.64 -9.24 11.60
N SER A 28 -2.80 -8.63 12.78
CA SER A 28 -4.06 -8.68 13.52
C SER A 28 -4.39 -7.34 14.17
N GLY A 29 -5.69 -7.08 14.34
CA GLY A 29 -6.20 -5.86 14.95
C GLY A 29 -5.83 -4.60 14.16
N ARG A 30 -5.38 -3.57 14.86
CA ARG A 30 -5.11 -2.23 14.30
C ARG A 30 -4.10 -2.23 13.15
N ALA A 31 -3.09 -3.10 13.21
CA ALA A 31 -2.07 -3.18 12.18
C ALA A 31 -2.63 -3.69 10.83
N LEU A 32 -3.60 -4.61 10.88
CA LEU A 32 -4.30 -5.09 9.69
C LEU A 32 -5.16 -3.97 9.08
N ASP A 33 -5.91 -3.23 9.91
CA ASP A 33 -6.74 -2.11 9.42
C ASP A 33 -5.90 -1.04 8.71
N VAL A 34 -4.75 -0.67 9.30
CA VAL A 34 -3.84 0.31 8.69
C VAL A 34 -3.21 -0.24 7.42
N TYR A 35 -2.81 -1.51 7.41
CA TYR A 35 -2.28 -2.17 6.22
C TYR A 35 -3.30 -2.20 5.08
N GLU A 36 -4.56 -2.54 5.36
CA GLU A 36 -5.62 -2.54 4.35
C GLU A 36 -5.91 -1.14 3.79
N ILE A 37 -5.93 -0.12 4.65
CA ILE A 37 -6.08 1.28 4.21
C ILE A 37 -4.90 1.67 3.31
N TYR A 38 -3.67 1.39 3.75
CA TYR A 38 -2.46 1.63 2.97
C TYR A 38 -2.53 0.94 1.62
N MET A 39 -2.84 -0.36 1.58
CA MET A 39 -2.84 -1.15 0.36
C MET A 39 -3.88 -0.64 -0.65
N ARG A 40 -5.06 -0.24 -0.17
CA ARG A 40 -6.13 0.36 -0.98
C ARG A 40 -5.70 1.68 -1.60
N LEU A 41 -5.13 2.57 -0.78
CA LEU A 41 -4.66 3.89 -1.24
C LEU A 41 -3.45 3.77 -2.16
N ASN A 42 -2.52 2.87 -1.85
CA ASN A 42 -1.35 2.59 -2.66
C ASN A 42 -1.78 2.13 -4.06
N LYS A 43 -2.67 1.13 -4.14
CA LYS A 43 -3.22 0.64 -5.42
C LYS A 43 -3.96 1.74 -6.19
N ALA A 44 -4.79 2.53 -5.51
CA ALA A 44 -5.50 3.64 -6.16
C ALA A 44 -4.52 4.69 -6.72
N ASN A 45 -3.41 4.97 -6.02
CA ASN A 45 -2.42 5.96 -6.39
C ASN A 45 -1.29 5.42 -7.30
N GLN A 46 -1.30 4.13 -7.66
CA GLN A 46 -0.26 3.53 -8.53
C GLN A 46 -0.11 4.29 -9.85
N HIS A 47 -1.19 4.84 -10.40
CA HIS A 47 -1.15 5.65 -11.63
C HIS A 47 -0.35 6.97 -11.50
N LYS A 48 -0.05 7.42 -10.28
CA LYS A 48 0.80 8.59 -10.00
C LYS A 48 2.27 8.23 -9.77
N MET A 49 2.56 6.95 -9.55
CA MET A 49 3.91 6.44 -9.28
C MET A 49 4.47 5.68 -10.48
N LEU A 50 3.61 4.94 -11.18
CA LEU A 50 3.97 4.17 -12.36
C LEU A 50 3.72 4.99 -13.63
N PRO A 51 4.64 4.93 -14.60
CA PRO A 51 4.42 5.55 -15.89
C PRO A 51 3.22 4.93 -16.60
N ILE A 52 2.60 5.69 -17.50
CA ILE A 52 1.46 5.23 -18.31
C ILE A 52 1.89 3.95 -19.06
N PRO A 53 1.17 2.82 -18.89
CA PRO A 53 1.54 1.58 -19.54
C PRO A 53 1.44 1.73 -21.05
N VAL A 54 2.53 1.43 -21.76
CA VAL A 54 2.60 1.46 -23.22
C VAL A 54 2.40 0.04 -23.74
N CYS A 55 1.44 -0.14 -24.64
CA CYS A 55 1.24 -1.41 -25.33
C CYS A 55 2.34 -1.62 -26.39
N THR A 56 3.10 -2.70 -26.28
CA THR A 56 4.06 -3.13 -27.32
C THR A 56 3.35 -4.04 -28.30
N ILE A 57 3.16 -3.58 -29.54
CA ILE A 57 2.54 -4.38 -30.60
C ILE A 57 3.63 -5.21 -31.29
N PRO A 58 3.52 -6.55 -31.34
CA PRO A 58 4.48 -7.38 -32.05
C PRO A 58 4.41 -7.14 -33.57
N ARG A 59 5.57 -7.16 -34.23
CA ARG A 59 5.72 -6.96 -35.68
C ARG A 59 5.42 -8.21 -36.48
#